data_AF-A0A220UIZ3-F1
#
_entry.id   AF-A0A220UIZ3-F1
#
_cell.length_a   1.000
_cell.length_b   1.000
_cell.length_c   1.000
_cell.angle_alpha   90.00
_cell.angle_beta   90.00
_cell.angle_gamma   90.00
#
_symmetry.space_group_name_H-M   'P 1'
#
loop_
_entity.id
_entity.type
_entity.pdbx_description
1 polymer ?
#
loop_
_entity_poly.entity_id
_entity_poly.type
_entity_poly.pdbx_seq_one_letter_code
_entity_poly.pdbx_strand_id
1 'polypeptide(L)'
;MTQTIDTEIAHPSHQIDADSQSMLRLRFVSQPDLMPAQLASESGIAELDVVAALPQAQRVFLPLTQIDELLQSLPEWGPLTTIVMLSGSVFEFKGDFPQGKFAHGYYNLYSKGDGLHGHLKLDNMRAIALISRPFRGSESHSINFFGPQGEVVFKVYLGRDKQRVLFPEQVRRFKTLAGTFATQ
;
A
#
# COMPACT_ATOMS: atom_id res chain seq x y z
N MET A 1 -10.59 -15.07 41.72
CA MET A 1 -9.46 -15.57 40.90
C MET A 1 -9.95 -15.64 39.48
N THR A 2 -9.73 -14.59 38.70
CA THR A 2 -10.20 -14.49 37.32
C THR A 2 -9.06 -14.96 36.44
N GLN A 3 -9.21 -16.13 35.81
CA GLN A 3 -8.26 -16.65 34.84
C GLN A 3 -8.34 -15.79 33.58
N THR A 4 -7.29 -15.05 33.28
CA THR A 4 -7.06 -14.46 31.97
C THR A 4 -6.66 -15.59 31.04
N ILE A 5 -7.49 -15.85 30.03
CA ILE A 5 -7.17 -16.77 28.94
C ILE A 5 -6.30 -15.96 27.97
N ASP A 6 -4.99 -16.19 28.02
CA ASP A 6 -4.06 -15.73 27.01
C ASP A 6 -4.29 -16.59 25.75
N THR A 7 -5.22 -16.16 24.90
CA THR A 7 -5.35 -16.72 23.56
C THR A 7 -4.26 -16.09 22.71
N GLU A 8 -3.11 -16.75 22.66
CA GLU A 8 -2.05 -16.47 21.69
C GLU A 8 -2.63 -16.73 20.29
N ILE A 9 -3.11 -15.67 19.61
CA ILE A 9 -3.52 -15.77 18.21
C ILE A 9 -2.25 -15.86 17.38
N ALA A 10 -1.70 -17.08 17.30
CA ALA A 10 -0.75 -17.43 16.27
C ALA A 10 -1.41 -17.12 14.92
N HIS A 11 -0.93 -16.07 14.24
CA HIS A 11 -1.27 -15.84 12.85
C HIS A 11 -0.31 -16.73 12.04
N PRO A 12 -0.77 -17.89 11.52
CA PRO A 12 0.09 -18.67 10.67
C PRO A 12 0.45 -17.80 9.47
N SER A 13 1.75 -17.70 9.18
CA SER A 13 2.26 -17.24 7.89
C SER A 13 1.84 -18.26 6.83
N HIS A 14 0.56 -18.24 6.47
CA HIS A 14 -0.02 -19.14 5.49
C HIS A 14 0.45 -18.68 4.11
N GLN A 15 1.45 -19.38 3.58
CA GLN A 15 1.71 -19.33 2.15
C GLN A 15 0.44 -19.85 1.45
N ILE A 16 -0.24 -18.96 0.74
CA ILE A 16 -1.44 -19.31 -0.03
C ILE A 16 -1.03 -20.21 -1.18
N ASP A 17 -1.65 -21.39 -1.29
CA ASP A 17 -1.38 -22.33 -2.37
C ASP A 17 -1.81 -21.79 -3.75
N ALA A 18 -1.35 -22.46 -4.81
CA ALA A 18 -1.58 -22.02 -6.19
C ALA A 18 -3.07 -22.00 -6.58
N ASP A 19 -3.86 -22.91 -6.01
CA ASP A 19 -5.30 -23.01 -6.27
C ASP A 19 -6.03 -21.83 -5.65
N SER A 20 -5.73 -21.50 -4.40
CA SER A 20 -6.27 -20.36 -3.68
C SER A 20 -5.87 -19.04 -4.35
N GLN A 21 -4.61 -18.91 -4.81
CA GLN A 21 -4.18 -17.76 -5.62
C GLN A 21 -4.97 -17.63 -6.93
N SER A 22 -5.26 -18.75 -7.59
CA SER A 22 -6.06 -18.77 -8.82
C SER A 22 -7.50 -18.34 -8.55
N MET A 23 -8.10 -18.77 -7.44
CA MET A 23 -9.44 -18.36 -7.02
C MET A 23 -9.53 -16.87 -6.71
N LEU A 24 -8.54 -16.31 -6.00
CA LEU A 24 -8.46 -14.87 -5.75
C LEU A 24 -8.36 -14.08 -7.05
N ARG A 25 -7.57 -14.56 -8.01
CA ARG A 25 -7.44 -13.93 -9.34
C ARG A 25 -8.76 -13.92 -10.09
N LEU A 26 -9.52 -15.02 -10.06
CA LEU A 26 -10.83 -15.13 -10.68
C LEU A 26 -11.86 -14.16 -10.05
N ARG A 27 -11.78 -13.90 -8.74
CA ARG A 27 -12.62 -12.89 -8.08
C ARG A 27 -12.38 -11.50 -8.65
N PHE A 28 -11.13 -11.10 -8.88
CA PHE A 28 -10.84 -9.79 -9.49
C PHE A 28 -11.28 -9.67 -10.94
N VAL A 29 -11.30 -10.77 -11.69
CA VAL A 29 -11.81 -10.79 -13.07
C VAL A 29 -13.34 -10.66 -13.09
N SER A 30 -14.03 -11.39 -12.21
CA SER A 30 -15.50 -11.38 -12.16
C SER A 30 -16.09 -10.17 -11.42
N GLN A 31 -15.34 -9.55 -10.52
CA GLN A 31 -15.74 -8.38 -9.72
C GLN A 31 -14.66 -7.29 -9.76
N PRO A 32 -14.54 -6.53 -10.87
CA PRO A 32 -13.45 -5.56 -11.04
C PRO A 32 -13.36 -4.47 -9.96
N ASP A 33 -14.51 -4.11 -9.37
CA ASP A 33 -14.62 -3.10 -8.31
C ASP A 33 -14.25 -3.63 -6.91
N LEU A 34 -14.06 -4.95 -6.73
CA LEU A 34 -13.71 -5.57 -5.45
C LEU A 34 -12.37 -5.06 -4.93
N MET A 35 -12.34 -4.47 -3.74
CA MET A 35 -11.11 -3.95 -3.16
C MET A 35 -10.28 -5.06 -2.51
N PRO A 36 -8.93 -5.04 -2.65
CA PRO A 36 -8.06 -6.00 -1.99
C PRO A 36 -8.32 -6.13 -0.49
N ALA A 37 -8.53 -5.00 0.21
CA ALA A 37 -8.87 -5.00 1.64
C ALA A 37 -10.18 -5.74 1.96
N GLN A 38 -11.22 -5.63 1.11
CA GLN A 38 -12.48 -6.34 1.30
C GLN A 38 -12.27 -7.85 1.12
N LEU A 39 -11.59 -8.26 0.05
CA LEU A 39 -11.34 -9.68 -0.22
C LEU A 39 -10.41 -10.30 0.83
N ALA A 40 -9.44 -9.55 1.33
CA ALA A 40 -8.56 -9.98 2.43
C ALA A 40 -9.38 -10.24 3.71
N SER A 41 -10.26 -9.31 4.06
CA SER A 41 -11.16 -9.46 5.21
C SER A 41 -12.15 -10.62 5.04
N GLU A 42 -12.75 -10.79 3.86
CA GLU A 42 -13.69 -11.89 3.56
C GLU A 42 -13.00 -13.25 3.64
N SER A 43 -11.74 -13.33 3.20
CA SER A 43 -11.00 -14.59 3.09
C SER A 43 -10.14 -14.89 4.33
N GLY A 44 -10.02 -13.96 5.27
CA GLY A 44 -9.22 -14.12 6.49
C GLY A 44 -7.70 -14.22 6.23
N ILE A 45 -7.20 -13.57 5.19
CA ILE A 45 -5.79 -13.60 4.76
C ILE A 45 -5.18 -12.20 4.71
N ALA A 46 -3.85 -12.12 4.62
CA ALA A 46 -3.17 -10.85 4.51
C ALA A 46 -3.50 -10.12 3.19
N GLU A 47 -3.65 -8.80 3.23
CA GLU A 47 -3.93 -8.00 2.02
C GLU A 47 -2.80 -8.12 1.00
N LEU A 48 -1.55 -8.33 1.43
CA LEU A 48 -0.43 -8.62 0.54
C LEU A 48 -0.68 -9.86 -0.35
N ASP A 49 -1.20 -10.94 0.21
CA ASP A 49 -1.41 -12.18 -0.55
C ASP A 49 -2.57 -12.03 -1.55
N VAL A 50 -3.55 -11.18 -1.21
CA VAL A 50 -4.62 -10.75 -2.12
C VAL A 50 -4.08 -9.85 -3.23
N VAL A 51 -3.22 -8.88 -2.88
CA VAL A 51 -2.57 -8.02 -3.88
C VAL A 51 -1.70 -8.85 -4.80
N ALA A 52 -1.02 -9.89 -4.30
CA ALA A 52 -0.29 -10.85 -5.13
C ALA A 52 -1.19 -11.64 -6.10
N ALA A 53 -2.49 -11.73 -5.85
CA ALA A 53 -3.44 -12.34 -6.77
C ALA A 53 -3.95 -11.38 -7.87
N LEU A 54 -3.73 -10.06 -7.75
CA LEU A 54 -4.17 -9.11 -8.78
C LEU A 54 -3.58 -9.46 -10.15
N PRO A 55 -4.30 -9.13 -11.26
CA PRO A 55 -3.76 -9.25 -12.61
C PRO A 55 -2.38 -8.59 -12.70
N GLN A 56 -1.42 -9.25 -13.37
CA GLN A 56 -0.04 -8.77 -13.44
C GLN A 56 0.06 -7.34 -13.99
N ALA A 57 -0.77 -7.00 -14.99
CA ALA A 57 -0.82 -5.65 -15.56
C ALA A 57 -1.25 -4.55 -14.56
N GLN A 58 -1.86 -4.92 -13.42
CA GLN A 58 -2.36 -3.99 -12.41
C GLN A 58 -1.40 -3.80 -11.24
N ARG A 59 -0.31 -4.57 -11.15
CA ARG A 59 0.61 -4.51 -10.02
C ARG A 59 2.07 -4.66 -10.44
N VAL A 60 2.94 -3.95 -9.75
CA VAL A 60 4.39 -4.14 -9.81
C VAL A 60 4.90 -4.14 -8.37
N PHE A 61 5.67 -5.16 -8.00
CA PHE A 61 6.33 -5.22 -6.71
C PHE A 61 7.72 -4.61 -6.81
N LEU A 62 8.06 -3.73 -5.87
CA LEU A 62 9.40 -3.14 -5.82
C LEU A 62 10.30 -3.97 -4.90
N PRO A 63 11.59 -4.14 -5.23
CA PRO A 63 12.57 -4.64 -4.27
C PRO A 63 12.59 -3.74 -3.04
N LEU A 64 12.67 -4.32 -1.84
CA LEU A 64 12.70 -3.54 -0.59
C LEU A 64 13.91 -2.60 -0.50
N THR A 65 14.99 -2.89 -1.25
CA THR A 65 16.15 -2.00 -1.38
C THR A 65 15.81 -0.64 -2.01
N GLN A 66 14.63 -0.49 -2.62
CA GLN A 66 14.14 0.75 -3.22
C GLN A 66 13.40 1.65 -2.22
N ILE A 67 13.16 1.20 -0.98
CA ILE A 67 12.29 1.92 -0.04
C ILE A 67 12.80 3.33 0.27
N ASP A 68 14.12 3.48 0.45
CA ASP A 68 14.73 4.77 0.79
C ASP A 68 14.64 5.77 -0.36
N GLU A 69 15.01 5.34 -1.57
CA GLU A 69 14.95 6.17 -2.77
C GLU A 69 13.50 6.58 -3.08
N LEU A 70 12.56 5.63 -2.94
CA LEU A 70 11.14 5.90 -3.10
C LEU A 70 10.65 6.96 -2.12
N LEU A 71 10.84 6.75 -0.81
CA LEU A 71 10.37 7.67 0.24
C LEU A 71 11.00 9.06 0.13
N GLN A 72 12.28 9.15 -0.28
CA GLN A 72 12.96 10.43 -0.51
C GLN A 72 12.44 11.16 -1.76
N SER A 73 11.95 10.42 -2.76
CA SER A 73 11.42 11.02 -3.98
C SER A 73 10.00 11.55 -3.83
N LEU A 74 9.16 10.94 -2.97
CA LEU A 74 7.73 11.27 -2.85
C LEU A 74 7.40 12.75 -2.55
N PRO A 75 8.15 13.47 -1.71
CA PRO A 75 7.90 14.89 -1.49
C PRO A 75 7.96 15.74 -2.77
N GLU A 76 8.72 15.31 -3.77
CA GLU A 76 8.88 16.01 -5.05
C GLU A 76 7.73 15.72 -6.04
N TRP A 77 6.78 14.85 -5.68
CA TRP A 77 5.65 14.51 -6.53
C TRP A 77 4.49 15.50 -6.38
N GLY A 78 4.56 16.42 -5.41
CA GLY A 78 3.50 17.36 -5.08
C GLY A 78 2.36 16.72 -4.27
N PRO A 79 1.13 17.25 -4.35
CA PRO A 79 0.03 16.82 -3.49
C PRO A 79 -0.38 15.36 -3.75
N LEU A 80 -0.33 14.54 -2.71
CA LEU A 80 -0.70 13.13 -2.71
C LEU A 80 -1.84 12.91 -1.70
N THR A 81 -2.35 11.68 -1.62
CA THR A 81 -3.24 11.26 -0.53
C THR A 81 -2.63 10.08 0.19
N THR A 82 -2.16 10.31 1.42
CA THR A 82 -1.66 9.23 2.29
C THR A 82 -2.81 8.68 3.10
N ILE A 83 -2.98 7.36 3.10
CA ILE A 83 -4.05 6.66 3.80
C ILE A 83 -3.46 5.69 4.81
N VAL A 84 -3.89 5.80 6.06
CA VAL A 84 -3.63 4.85 7.14
C VAL A 84 -4.95 4.19 7.52
N MET A 85 -4.94 2.88 7.72
CA MET A 85 -6.12 2.12 8.15
C MET A 85 -5.83 1.45 9.48
N LEU A 86 -6.74 1.59 10.44
CA LEU A 86 -6.62 0.97 11.75
C LEU A 86 -8.00 0.53 12.24
N SER A 87 -8.16 -0.76 12.52
CA SER A 87 -9.41 -1.32 13.09
C SER A 87 -10.67 -0.91 12.32
N GLY A 88 -10.62 -0.97 10.98
CA GLY A 88 -11.73 -0.59 10.10
C GLY A 88 -11.92 0.93 9.92
N SER A 89 -11.17 1.76 10.66
CA SER A 89 -11.14 3.21 10.46
C SER A 89 -10.15 3.58 9.36
N VAL A 90 -10.48 4.62 8.59
CA VAL A 90 -9.65 5.13 7.49
C VAL A 90 -9.30 6.59 7.79
N PHE A 91 -8.00 6.89 7.81
CA PHE A 91 -7.48 8.24 7.98
C PHE A 91 -6.82 8.67 6.69
N GLU A 92 -7.25 9.80 6.13
CA GLU A 92 -6.69 10.36 4.90
C GLU A 92 -5.98 11.67 5.19
N PHE A 93 -4.74 11.79 4.74
CA PHE A 93 -4.01 13.04 4.70
C PHE A 93 -3.81 13.47 3.25
N LYS A 94 -4.33 14.64 2.90
CA LYS A 94 -4.19 15.23 1.56
C LYS A 94 -3.21 16.39 1.60
N GLY A 95 -2.16 16.29 0.79
CA GLY A 95 -1.07 17.25 0.76
C GLY A 95 0.22 16.59 0.30
N ASP A 96 1.31 17.35 0.32
CA ASP A 96 2.62 16.81 -0.06
C ASP A 96 3.04 15.71 0.91
N PHE A 97 3.71 14.68 0.38
CA PHE A 97 4.29 13.66 1.24
C PHE A 97 5.43 14.27 2.08
N PRO A 98 5.50 13.98 3.38
CA PRO A 98 6.50 14.58 4.25
C PRO A 98 7.92 14.18 3.89
N GLN A 99 8.86 15.10 4.17
CA GLN A 99 10.29 14.78 4.14
C GLN A 99 10.60 13.77 5.24
N GLY A 100 11.73 13.08 5.14
CA GLY A 100 12.12 12.16 6.22
C GLY A 100 13.59 11.93 6.40
N LYS A 101 13.94 11.47 7.62
CA LYS A 101 15.31 11.17 8.05
C LYS A 101 15.33 9.97 8.99
N PHE A 102 16.33 9.10 8.82
CA PHE A 102 16.58 8.02 9.76
C PHE A 102 17.18 8.56 11.06
N ALA A 103 16.53 8.23 12.18
CA ALA A 103 17.05 8.46 13.52
C ALA A 103 16.34 7.51 14.51
N HIS A 104 17.06 7.04 15.53
CA HIS A 104 16.52 6.21 16.62
C HIS A 104 15.79 4.92 16.14
N GLY A 105 16.19 4.34 15.01
CA GLY A 105 15.60 3.11 14.48
C GLY A 105 14.25 3.30 13.76
N TYR A 106 13.92 4.52 13.35
CA TYR A 106 12.75 4.86 12.53
C TYR A 106 13.13 5.80 11.38
N TYR A 107 12.35 5.76 10.30
CA TYR A 107 12.31 6.83 9.31
C TYR A 107 11.29 7.88 9.77
N ASN A 108 11.80 9.03 10.24
CA ASN A 108 11.00 10.06 10.88
C ASN A 108 10.47 11.02 9.81
N LEU A 109 9.15 11.07 9.67
CA LEU A 109 8.43 11.94 8.75
C LEU A 109 8.22 13.32 9.39
N TYR A 110 8.53 14.37 8.64
CA TYR A 110 8.27 15.74 9.05
C TYR A 110 7.80 16.61 7.88
N SER A 111 6.80 17.43 8.14
CA SER A 111 6.34 18.49 7.22
C SER A 111 6.85 19.86 7.67
N LYS A 112 7.02 20.79 6.72
CA LYS A 112 7.24 22.20 7.06
C LYS A 112 5.89 22.80 7.48
N GLY A 113 5.69 23.01 8.77
CA GLY A 113 4.42 23.48 9.32
C GLY A 113 3.39 22.36 9.48
N ASP A 114 2.14 22.65 9.13
CA ASP A 114 1.06 21.68 9.20
C ASP A 114 1.24 20.58 8.15
N GLY A 115 1.05 19.34 8.56
CA GLY A 115 1.10 18.22 7.63
C GLY A 115 1.13 16.85 8.31
N LEU A 116 1.44 15.83 7.54
CA LEU A 116 1.64 14.48 8.06
C LEU A 116 3.01 14.40 8.76
N HIS A 117 2.99 14.21 10.06
CA HIS A 117 4.17 13.87 10.85
C HIS A 117 4.03 12.43 11.35
N GLY A 118 5.15 11.75 11.59
CA GLY A 118 5.10 10.38 12.09
C GLY A 118 6.44 9.66 12.05
N HIS A 119 6.40 8.38 12.38
CA HIS A 119 7.58 7.52 12.48
C HIS A 119 7.29 6.19 11.79
N LEU A 120 8.01 5.89 10.71
CA LEU A 120 7.86 4.64 9.99
C LEU A 120 8.90 3.63 10.47
N LYS A 121 8.44 2.44 10.86
CA LYS A 121 9.31 1.30 11.19
C LYS A 121 9.54 0.46 9.94
N LEU A 122 10.70 0.65 9.28
CA LEU A 122 10.94 0.08 7.95
C LEU A 122 11.63 -1.29 7.98
N ASP A 123 12.32 -1.63 9.06
CA ASP A 123 13.22 -2.80 9.14
C ASP A 123 12.56 -4.15 8.85
N ASN A 124 11.25 -4.27 9.07
CA ASN A 124 10.48 -5.51 8.91
C ASN A 124 9.41 -5.42 7.81
N MET A 125 9.54 -4.47 6.89
CA MET A 125 8.65 -4.34 5.74
C MET A 125 8.75 -5.60 4.87
N ARG A 126 7.61 -6.21 4.54
CA ARG A 126 7.57 -7.43 3.72
C ARG A 126 7.51 -7.11 2.22
N ALA A 127 6.82 -6.04 1.84
CA ALA A 127 6.68 -5.68 0.43
C ALA A 127 6.29 -4.21 0.21
N ILE A 128 6.55 -3.74 -1.01
CA ILE A 128 6.02 -2.49 -1.57
C ILE A 128 5.41 -2.83 -2.92
N ALA A 129 4.16 -2.41 -3.16
CA ALA A 129 3.49 -2.63 -4.43
C ALA A 129 2.99 -1.33 -5.05
N LEU A 130 3.32 -1.12 -6.32
CA LEU A 130 2.68 -0.14 -7.19
C LEU A 130 1.44 -0.77 -7.79
N ILE A 131 0.26 -0.22 -7.52
CA ILE A 131 -1.02 -0.75 -7.99
C ILE A 131 -1.69 0.25 -8.93
N SER A 132 -2.03 -0.20 -10.14
CA SER A 132 -2.86 0.52 -11.12
C SER A 132 -4.18 -0.21 -11.31
N ARG A 133 -5.24 0.26 -10.66
CA ARG A 133 -6.58 -0.32 -10.77
C ARG A 133 -7.64 0.77 -10.68
N PRO A 134 -8.73 0.72 -11.46
CA PRO A 134 -9.84 1.65 -11.28
C PRO A 134 -10.38 1.62 -9.85
N PHE A 135 -10.76 2.78 -9.33
CA PHE A 135 -11.49 2.92 -8.08
C PHE A 135 -12.82 3.62 -8.37
N ARG A 136 -13.93 2.89 -8.20
CA ARG A 136 -15.29 3.37 -8.52
C ARG A 136 -15.37 3.92 -9.95
N GLY A 137 -14.86 3.16 -10.92
CA GLY A 137 -14.85 3.50 -12.34
C GLY A 137 -13.83 4.56 -12.79
N SER A 138 -13.04 5.15 -11.89
CA SER A 138 -12.01 6.13 -12.23
C SER A 138 -10.60 5.54 -12.16
N GLU A 139 -9.72 5.84 -13.13
CA GLU A 139 -8.31 5.44 -13.09
C GLU A 139 -7.66 5.80 -11.75
N SER A 140 -7.05 4.85 -11.06
CA SER A 140 -6.41 5.10 -9.76
C SER A 140 -5.07 4.40 -9.66
N HIS A 141 -4.13 5.05 -9.00
CA HIS A 141 -2.77 4.57 -8.80
C HIS A 141 -2.37 4.76 -7.33
N SER A 142 -1.81 3.72 -6.73
CA SER A 142 -1.33 3.76 -5.35
C SER A 142 -0.02 3.02 -5.16
N ILE A 143 0.71 3.44 -4.14
CA ILE A 143 1.89 2.77 -3.60
C ILE A 143 1.48 2.21 -2.25
N ASN A 144 1.50 0.90 -2.11
CA ASN A 144 1.07 0.22 -0.89
C ASN A 144 2.29 -0.36 -0.18
N PHE A 145 2.37 -0.09 1.12
CA PHE A 145 3.46 -0.54 1.99
C PHE A 145 2.90 -1.63 2.91
N PHE A 146 3.52 -2.82 2.87
CA PHE A 146 3.08 -3.99 3.64
C PHE A 146 4.08 -4.37 4.74
N GLY A 147 3.56 -4.55 5.96
CA GLY A 147 4.32 -4.93 7.14
C GLY A 147 4.66 -6.42 7.18
N PRO A 148 5.30 -6.89 8.26
CA PRO A 148 5.85 -8.25 8.33
C PRO A 148 4.80 -9.35 8.17
N GLN A 149 3.55 -9.12 8.59
CA GLN A 149 2.45 -10.08 8.46
C GLN A 149 1.71 -9.93 7.12
N GLY A 150 2.15 -9.05 6.23
CA GLY A 150 1.48 -8.73 4.96
C GLY A 150 0.26 -7.82 5.13
N GLU A 151 0.06 -7.26 6.32
CA GLU A 151 -0.88 -6.20 6.60
C GLU A 151 -0.47 -4.90 5.90
N VAL A 152 -1.43 -4.06 5.51
CA VAL A 152 -1.10 -2.73 5.00
C VAL A 152 -0.70 -1.83 6.16
N VAL A 153 0.50 -1.24 6.07
CA VAL A 153 0.95 -0.18 7.00
C VAL A 153 0.35 1.16 6.59
N PHE A 154 0.52 1.55 5.33
CA PHE A 154 -0.09 2.74 4.74
C PHE A 154 -0.11 2.64 3.20
N LYS A 155 -0.89 3.53 2.58
CA LYS A 155 -0.99 3.68 1.12
C LYS A 155 -0.72 5.13 0.75
N VAL A 156 -0.07 5.35 -0.39
CA VAL A 156 0.10 6.67 -0.99
C VAL A 156 -0.58 6.65 -2.35
N TYR A 157 -1.69 7.36 -2.47
CA TYR A 157 -2.41 7.54 -3.73
C TYR A 157 -1.92 8.79 -4.44
N LEU A 158 -1.90 8.70 -5.78
CA LEU A 158 -1.70 9.89 -6.60
C LEU A 158 -2.82 10.89 -6.36
N GLY A 159 -2.45 12.16 -6.31
CA GLY A 159 -3.36 13.27 -6.08
C GLY A 159 -4.26 13.53 -7.27
N ARG A 160 -5.32 14.28 -6.99
CA ARG A 160 -6.22 14.81 -8.00
C ARG A 160 -6.40 16.30 -7.81
N ASP A 161 -6.66 16.99 -8.91
CA ASP A 161 -7.09 18.37 -8.88
C ASP A 161 -8.54 18.52 -8.39
N LYS A 162 -9.03 19.76 -8.38
CA LYS A 162 -10.40 20.09 -7.95
C LYS A 162 -11.47 19.48 -8.86
N GLN A 163 -11.13 19.14 -10.10
CA GLN A 163 -11.98 18.48 -11.08
C GLN A 163 -11.91 16.95 -10.96
N ARG A 164 -11.19 16.43 -9.97
CA ARG A 164 -10.95 15.01 -9.73
C ARG A 164 -10.17 14.34 -10.86
N VAL A 165 -9.31 15.07 -11.58
CA VAL A 165 -8.39 14.52 -12.58
C VAL A 165 -7.03 14.24 -11.95
N LEU A 166 -6.41 13.11 -12.28
CA LEU A 166 -5.05 12.78 -11.81
C LEU A 166 -4.04 13.80 -12.33
N PHE A 167 -3.03 14.14 -11.53
CA PHE A 167 -1.95 15.00 -11.99
C PHE A 167 -1.08 14.26 -13.03
N PRO A 168 -0.95 14.76 -14.28
CA PRO A 168 -0.27 14.03 -15.35
C PRO A 168 1.20 13.70 -15.03
N GLU A 169 1.90 14.62 -14.36
CA GLU A 169 3.29 14.42 -13.98
C GLU A 169 3.47 13.31 -12.93
N GLN A 170 2.53 13.19 -11.98
CA GLN A 170 2.54 12.09 -11.01
C GLN A 170 2.28 10.76 -11.70
N VAL A 171 1.33 10.71 -12.65
CA VAL A 171 1.06 9.51 -13.44
C VAL A 171 2.31 9.11 -14.23
N ARG A 172 2.99 10.06 -14.88
CA ARG A 172 4.23 9.81 -15.63
C ARG A 172 5.32 9.21 -14.74
N ARG A 173 5.56 9.79 -13.55
CA ARG A 173 6.55 9.29 -12.58
C ARG A 173 6.20 7.88 -12.10
N PHE A 174 4.94 7.67 -11.71
CA PHE A 174 4.44 6.37 -11.28
C PHE A 174 4.62 5.30 -12.35
N LYS A 175 4.20 5.57 -13.59
CA LYS A 175 4.32 4.62 -14.71
C LYS A 175 5.76 4.36 -15.10
N THR A 176 6.63 5.37 -15.02
CA THR A 176 8.08 5.20 -15.24
C THR A 176 8.67 4.25 -14.20
N LEU A 177 8.41 4.51 -12.92
CA LEU A 177 8.86 3.65 -11.83
C LEU A 177 8.31 2.22 -11.96
N ALA A 178 7.02 2.06 -12.26
CA ALA A 178 6.43 0.74 -12.50
C ALA A 178 7.07 0.04 -13.70
N GLY A 179 7.32 0.75 -14.80
CA GLY A 179 7.96 0.21 -16.00
C GLY A 179 9.37 -0.30 -15.74
N THR A 180 10.14 0.35 -14.86
CA THR A 180 11.48 -0.11 -14.44
C THR A 180 11.47 -1.50 -13.80
N PHE A 181 10.37 -1.88 -13.14
CA PHE A 181 10.27 -3.13 -12.37
C PHE A 181 9.18 -4.11 -12.89
N ALA A 182 8.49 -3.80 -13.97
CA ALA A 182 7.36 -4.60 -14.49
C ALA A 182 7.74 -5.99 -15.06
N THR A 183 9.04 -6.27 -15.18
CA THR A 183 9.60 -7.49 -15.80
C THR A 183 10.40 -8.38 -14.84
N GLN A 184 10.36 -8.09 -13.53
CA GLN A 184 10.91 -8.96 -12.48
C GLN A 184 9.88 -9.94 -11.95
#